data_AF-R5LK36-F1
#
_entry.id   AF-R5LK36-F1
#
_cell.length_a   1.000
_cell.length_b   1.000
_cell.length_c   1.000
_cell.angle_alpha   90.00
_cell.angle_beta   90.00
_cell.angle_gamma   90.00
#
_symmetry.space_group_name_H-M   'P 1'
#
loop_
_entity.id
_entity.type
_entity.pdbx_description
1 polymer ?
#
loop_
_entity_poly.entity_id
_entity_poly.type
_entity_poly.pdbx_seq_one_letter_code
_entity_poly.pdbx_strand_id
1 'polypeptide(L)'
;MKVLRDKKGFTLVELLATVVILGIIMIVAVPNVMGILTRNRSNTYLEDAKKLSTLAEYQVRSGSNVIQKPATGQCIVMTLSYLDNAEFEDAPNGGEYLKNVSFVVVKKEGNELKYYVQLLEKYKNTYRGVKLIGTPKLAENGAVNNYVSNAKKADVESVTGLDKDNFLTFAQKFNSSFSCTSVNSVYTR
;
A
#
# COMPACT_ATOMS: atom_id res chain seq x y z
N MET A 1 22.54 -53.63 38.32
CA MET A 1 22.99 -52.28 38.73
C MET A 1 21.86 -51.30 38.44
N LYS A 2 21.23 -50.72 39.45
CA LYS A 2 20.00 -49.93 39.31
C LYS A 2 20.39 -48.44 39.23
N VAL A 3 20.20 -47.83 38.06
CA VAL A 3 20.45 -46.38 37.89
C VAL A 3 19.33 -45.62 38.59
N LEU A 4 19.65 -44.92 39.68
CA LEU A 4 18.73 -44.00 40.35
C LEU A 4 18.67 -42.71 39.53
N ARG A 5 17.54 -42.44 38.86
CA ARG A 5 17.31 -41.16 38.18
C ARG A 5 16.95 -40.11 39.23
N ASP A 6 17.85 -39.15 39.43
CA ASP A 6 17.56 -37.93 40.19
C ASP A 6 16.45 -37.13 39.51
N LYS A 7 15.30 -37.01 40.18
CA LYS A 7 14.24 -36.07 39.78
C LYS A 7 14.49 -34.74 40.46
N LYS A 8 15.42 -33.93 39.93
CA LYS A 8 15.50 -32.51 40.29
C LYS A 8 14.28 -31.80 39.69
N GLY A 9 13.22 -31.65 40.48
CA GLY A 9 12.04 -30.88 40.09
C GLY A 9 12.31 -29.38 40.25
N PHE A 10 11.82 -28.57 39.31
CA PHE A 10 11.76 -27.12 39.44
C PHE A 10 10.97 -26.74 40.70
N THR A 11 11.51 -25.82 41.49
CA THR A 11 10.78 -25.27 42.65
C THR A 11 9.79 -24.20 42.20
N LEU A 12 8.69 -24.03 42.94
CA LEU A 12 7.70 -22.98 42.64
C LEU A 12 8.31 -21.57 42.73
N VAL A 13 9.32 -21.38 43.59
CA VAL A 13 10.00 -20.09 43.76
C VAL A 13 10.81 -19.72 42.52
N GLU A 14 11.48 -20.67 41.89
CA GLU A 14 12.23 -20.43 40.64
C GLU A 14 11.29 -20.04 39.51
N LEU A 15 10.16 -20.76 39.36
CA LEU A 15 9.16 -20.42 38.36
C LEU A 15 8.50 -19.06 38.63
N LEU A 16 8.23 -18.74 39.90
CA LEU A 16 7.67 -17.44 40.28
C LEU A 16 8.64 -16.29 39.95
N ALA A 17 9.91 -16.42 40.33
CA ALA A 17 10.93 -15.40 40.05
C ALA A 17 11.06 -15.12 38.55
N THR A 18 11.04 -16.16 37.71
CA THR A 18 11.13 -16.00 36.25
C THR A 18 9.92 -15.28 35.65
N VAL A 19 8.70 -15.61 36.06
CA VAL A 19 7.49 -14.94 35.56
C VAL A 19 7.45 -13.47 35.97
N VAL A 20 7.91 -13.13 37.18
CA VAL A 20 8.02 -11.74 37.64
C VAL A 20 8.98 -10.94 36.74
N ILE A 21 10.18 -11.49 36.47
CA ILE A 21 11.17 -10.82 35.60
C ILE A 21 10.63 -10.67 34.17
N LEU A 22 10.02 -11.73 33.61
CA LEU A 22 9.39 -11.67 32.28
C LEU A 22 8.27 -10.62 32.21
N GLY A 23 7.47 -10.49 33.27
CA GLY A 23 6.42 -9.48 33.37
C GLY A 23 6.97 -8.05 33.29
N ILE A 24 8.06 -7.77 34.00
CA ILE A 24 8.72 -6.45 33.95
C ILE A 24 9.23 -6.14 32.55
N ILE A 25 9.86 -7.12 31.88
CA ILE A 25 10.38 -6.95 30.52
C ILE A 25 9.23 -6.69 29.53
N MET A 26 8.12 -7.42 29.64
CA MET A 26 6.97 -7.27 28.74
C MET A 26 6.36 -5.86 28.78
N ILE A 27 6.31 -5.22 29.96
CA ILE A 27 5.73 -3.86 30.11
C ILE A 27 6.45 -2.85 29.20
N VAL A 28 7.78 -2.93 29.10
CA VAL A 28 8.57 -2.00 28.26
C VAL A 28 8.64 -2.48 26.81
N ALA A 29 8.69 -3.79 26.58
CA ALA A 29 8.86 -4.35 25.25
C ALA A 29 7.63 -4.17 24.34
N VAL A 30 6.42 -4.37 24.88
CA VAL A 30 5.17 -4.33 24.09
C VAL A 30 4.96 -3.00 23.33
N PRO A 31 5.02 -1.81 23.95
CA PRO A 31 4.81 -0.56 23.21
C PRO A 31 5.87 -0.34 22.12
N ASN A 32 7.12 -0.72 22.36
CA ASN A 32 8.21 -0.59 21.39
C ASN A 32 7.99 -1.49 20.16
N VAL A 33 7.61 -2.75 20.39
CA VAL A 33 7.29 -3.70 19.31
C VAL A 33 6.09 -3.22 18.49
N MET A 34 5.05 -2.68 19.13
CA MET A 34 3.89 -2.12 18.44
C MET A 34 4.25 -0.93 17.54
N GLY A 35 5.14 -0.05 17.99
CA GLY A 35 5.65 1.07 17.21
C GLY A 35 6.42 0.61 15.97
N ILE A 36 7.33 -0.35 16.13
CA ILE A 36 8.10 -0.94 15.02
C ILE A 36 7.17 -1.63 14.03
N LEU A 37 6.20 -2.40 14.52
CA LEU A 37 5.22 -3.07 13.66
C LEU A 37 4.42 -2.07 12.82
N THR A 38 3.95 -0.98 13.43
CA THR A 38 3.20 0.07 12.72
C THR A 38 4.05 0.76 11.66
N ARG A 39 5.34 0.98 11.94
CA ARG A 39 6.31 1.53 10.99
C ARG A 39 6.55 0.55 9.84
N ASN A 40 6.76 -0.73 10.13
CA ASN A 40 6.98 -1.76 9.11
C ASN A 40 5.78 -1.89 8.18
N ARG A 41 4.55 -1.93 8.73
CA ARG A 41 3.33 -1.91 7.92
C ARG A 41 3.25 -0.68 7.01
N SER A 42 3.61 0.48 7.55
CA SER A 42 3.64 1.73 6.77
C SER A 42 4.71 1.70 5.67
N ASN A 43 5.87 1.09 5.92
CA ASN A 43 6.88 0.86 4.90
C ASN A 43 6.37 -0.09 3.80
N THR A 44 5.69 -1.18 4.17
CA THR A 44 5.13 -2.13 3.21
C THR A 44 4.14 -1.47 2.25
N TYR A 45 3.24 -0.59 2.73
CA TYR A 45 2.37 0.17 1.82
C TYR A 45 3.13 1.01 0.80
N LEU A 46 4.25 1.62 1.20
CA LEU A 46 5.05 2.44 0.32
C LEU A 46 5.73 1.58 -0.75
N GLU A 47 6.28 0.43 -0.36
CA GLU A 47 6.91 -0.53 -1.27
C GLU A 47 5.88 -1.16 -2.22
N ASP A 48 4.70 -1.53 -1.74
CA ASP A 48 3.62 -2.06 -2.58
C ASP A 48 3.11 -1.01 -3.58
N ALA A 49 3.05 0.27 -3.19
CA ALA A 49 2.72 1.36 -4.11
C ALA A 49 3.79 1.55 -5.19
N LYS A 50 5.09 1.45 -4.84
CA LYS A 50 6.19 1.46 -5.82
C LYS A 50 6.11 0.26 -6.77
N LYS A 51 5.87 -0.92 -6.22
CA LYS A 51 5.68 -2.17 -6.97
C LYS A 51 4.52 -2.05 -7.96
N LEU A 52 3.38 -1.55 -7.51
CA LEU A 52 2.22 -1.32 -8.39
C LEU A 52 2.54 -0.34 -9.53
N SER A 53 3.28 0.73 -9.25
CA SER A 53 3.73 1.65 -10.30
C SER A 53 4.72 1.01 -11.28
N THR A 54 5.59 0.11 -10.81
CA THR A 54 6.54 -0.64 -11.65
C THR A 54 5.82 -1.59 -12.59
N LEU A 55 4.75 -2.26 -12.11
CA LEU A 55 3.90 -3.10 -12.95
C LEU A 55 3.20 -2.29 -14.04
N ALA A 56 2.68 -1.11 -13.70
CA ALA A 56 2.08 -0.20 -14.67
C ALA A 56 3.10 0.27 -15.72
N GLU A 57 4.30 0.65 -15.30
CA GLU A 57 5.40 1.02 -16.21
C GLU A 57 5.75 -0.14 -17.14
N TYR A 58 5.88 -1.36 -16.60
CA TYR A 58 6.16 -2.55 -17.39
C TYR A 58 5.08 -2.78 -18.45
N GLN A 59 3.80 -2.68 -18.10
CA GLN A 59 2.69 -2.84 -19.05
C GLN A 59 2.77 -1.80 -20.17
N VAL A 60 3.02 -0.53 -19.85
CA VAL A 60 3.15 0.54 -20.85
C VAL A 60 4.39 0.36 -21.74
N ARG A 61 5.49 -0.15 -21.19
CA ARG A 61 6.74 -0.38 -21.94
C ARG A 61 6.73 -1.65 -22.78
N SER A 62 6.02 -2.69 -22.36
CA SER A 62 5.94 -3.99 -23.03
C SER A 62 5.44 -3.91 -24.48
N GLY A 63 4.79 -2.80 -24.85
CA GLY A 63 4.40 -2.53 -26.24
C GLY A 63 3.26 -3.42 -26.75
N SER A 64 2.47 -4.01 -25.85
CA SER A 64 1.26 -4.72 -26.26
C SER A 64 0.27 -3.75 -26.92
N ASN A 65 -0.39 -4.20 -27.99
CA ASN A 65 -1.45 -3.42 -28.68
C ASN A 65 -2.68 -3.15 -27.78
N VAL A 66 -2.69 -3.71 -26.56
CA VAL A 66 -3.76 -3.58 -25.58
C VAL A 66 -3.68 -2.23 -24.85
N ILE A 67 -2.46 -1.75 -24.54
CA ILE A 67 -2.26 -0.48 -23.83
C ILE A 67 -1.87 0.62 -24.82
N GLN A 68 -2.83 1.50 -25.13
CA GLN A 68 -2.54 2.71 -25.88
C GLN A 68 -1.87 3.75 -24.97
N LYS A 69 -0.63 4.12 -25.29
CA LYS A 69 0.10 5.19 -24.59
C LYS A 69 -0.64 6.53 -24.73
N PRO A 70 -0.74 7.34 -23.66
CA PRO A 70 -1.37 8.65 -23.73
C PRO A 70 -0.59 9.60 -24.65
N ALA A 71 -1.28 10.47 -25.38
CA ALA A 71 -0.65 11.61 -26.05
C ALA A 71 -0.29 12.71 -25.04
N THR A 72 0.50 13.70 -25.45
CA THR A 72 0.93 14.80 -24.58
C THR A 72 -0.26 15.51 -23.94
N GLY A 73 -0.24 15.64 -22.62
CA GLY A 73 -1.34 16.21 -21.82
C GLY A 73 -2.42 15.20 -21.43
N GLN A 74 -2.50 14.03 -22.08
CA GLN A 74 -3.48 13.00 -21.78
C GLN A 74 -3.00 12.03 -20.71
N CYS A 75 -3.97 11.31 -20.15
CA CYS A 75 -3.75 10.33 -19.10
C CYS A 75 -4.47 9.02 -19.39
N ILE A 76 -3.90 7.92 -18.90
CA ILE A 76 -4.57 6.62 -18.81
C ILE A 76 -4.55 6.15 -17.37
N VAL A 77 -5.56 5.37 -16.99
CA VAL A 77 -5.70 4.83 -15.63
C VAL A 77 -5.67 3.31 -15.72
N MET A 78 -4.86 2.67 -14.88
CA MET A 78 -4.79 1.22 -14.76
C MET A 78 -5.11 0.83 -13.32
N THR A 79 -6.21 0.12 -13.13
CA THR A 79 -6.63 -0.36 -11.81
C THR A 79 -5.73 -1.48 -11.31
N LEU A 80 -5.68 -1.67 -9.99
CA LEU A 80 -5.02 -2.82 -9.41
C LEU A 80 -5.67 -4.12 -9.89
N SER A 81 -6.99 -4.19 -10.13
CA SER A 81 -7.61 -5.40 -10.71
C SER A 81 -7.05 -5.78 -12.09
N TYR A 82 -6.62 -4.79 -12.87
CA TYR A 82 -5.96 -5.00 -14.16
C TYR A 82 -4.47 -5.39 -14.01
N LEU A 83 -3.76 -4.75 -13.08
CA LEU A 83 -2.30 -4.89 -12.91
C LEU A 83 -1.88 -6.05 -12.00
N ASP A 84 -2.77 -6.50 -11.12
CA ASP A 84 -2.49 -7.53 -10.12
C ASP A 84 -2.24 -8.89 -10.79
N ASN A 85 -1.07 -9.46 -10.50
CA ASN A 85 -0.63 -10.79 -10.92
C ASN A 85 -0.47 -11.74 -9.73
N ALA A 86 -1.39 -11.67 -8.74
CA ALA A 86 -1.30 -12.37 -7.44
C ALA A 86 -0.19 -11.85 -6.52
N GLU A 87 0.20 -10.59 -6.72
CA GLU A 87 1.31 -9.95 -6.00
C GLU A 87 0.85 -9.07 -4.83
N PHE A 88 -0.47 -8.96 -4.64
CA PHE A 88 -1.15 -8.06 -3.69
C PHE A 88 -2.20 -8.80 -2.85
N GLU A 89 -1.94 -10.05 -2.47
CA GLU A 89 -2.85 -10.85 -1.63
C GLU A 89 -2.76 -10.46 -0.15
N ASP A 90 -1.56 -10.19 0.34
CA ASP A 90 -1.31 -9.90 1.76
C ASP A 90 -1.16 -8.40 2.02
N ALA A 91 -2.22 -7.77 2.51
CA ALA A 91 -2.16 -6.37 2.90
C ALA A 91 -1.54 -6.18 4.31
N PRO A 92 -0.86 -5.05 4.60
CA PRO A 92 -0.04 -4.89 5.81
C PRO A 92 -0.75 -5.08 7.15
N ASN A 93 -2.06 -4.81 7.23
CA ASN A 93 -2.82 -5.01 8.46
C ASN A 93 -3.61 -6.33 8.49
N GLY A 94 -3.44 -7.20 7.49
CA GLY A 94 -4.22 -8.42 7.31
C GLY A 94 -5.63 -8.17 6.80
N GLY A 95 -5.87 -7.02 6.16
CA GLY A 95 -7.06 -6.73 5.38
C GLY A 95 -6.86 -7.07 3.91
N GLU A 96 -7.60 -6.37 3.04
CA GLU A 96 -7.56 -6.59 1.59
C GLU A 96 -7.30 -5.29 0.85
N TYR A 97 -6.47 -5.36 -0.19
CA TYR A 97 -6.30 -4.25 -1.12
C TYR A 97 -7.56 -4.06 -1.98
N LEU A 98 -8.02 -2.81 -2.05
CA LEU A 98 -9.21 -2.45 -2.82
C LEU A 98 -8.86 -2.36 -4.31
N LYS A 99 -9.06 -3.46 -5.03
CA LYS A 99 -8.57 -3.63 -6.42
C LYS A 99 -9.11 -2.61 -7.43
N ASN A 100 -10.35 -2.15 -7.26
CA ASN A 100 -11.00 -1.17 -8.15
C ASN A 100 -10.94 0.28 -7.64
N VAL A 101 -10.29 0.52 -6.49
CA VAL A 101 -10.05 1.84 -5.89
C VAL A 101 -8.56 2.18 -5.90
N SER A 102 -7.71 1.16 -5.91
CA SER A 102 -6.27 1.26 -6.10
C SER A 102 -5.97 1.27 -7.60
N PHE A 103 -5.16 2.21 -8.04
CA PHE A 103 -4.85 2.39 -9.46
C PHE A 103 -3.56 3.18 -9.65
N VAL A 104 -3.04 3.12 -10.87
CA VAL A 104 -1.94 3.97 -11.36
C VAL A 104 -2.46 4.84 -12.48
N VAL A 105 -2.14 6.13 -12.41
CA VAL A 105 -2.35 7.07 -13.51
C VAL A 105 -1.04 7.30 -14.22
N VAL A 106 -1.05 7.14 -15.54
CA VAL A 106 0.08 7.43 -16.40
C VAL A 106 -0.26 8.67 -17.21
N LYS A 107 0.51 9.73 -17.02
CA LYS A 107 0.37 11.01 -17.71
C LYS A 107 1.56 11.21 -18.64
N LYS A 108 1.32 11.69 -19.86
CA LYS A 108 2.42 12.14 -20.73
C LYS A 108 2.60 13.65 -20.61
N GLU A 109 3.75 14.09 -20.10
CA GLU A 109 4.16 15.49 -20.05
C GLU A 109 5.36 15.69 -20.98
N GLY A 110 5.15 16.40 -22.10
CA GLY A 110 6.14 16.48 -23.16
C GLY A 110 6.50 15.09 -23.70
N ASN A 111 7.77 14.70 -23.55
CA ASN A 111 8.28 13.39 -23.93
C ASN A 111 8.37 12.38 -22.78
N GLU A 112 8.05 12.80 -21.55
CA GLU A 112 8.18 11.96 -20.36
C GLU A 112 6.84 11.39 -19.92
N LEU A 113 6.87 10.16 -19.42
CA LEU A 113 5.73 9.53 -18.76
C LEU A 113 5.89 9.70 -17.25
N LYS A 114 4.89 10.32 -16.62
CA LYS A 114 4.79 10.50 -15.18
C LYS A 114 3.75 9.55 -14.61
N TYR A 115 4.10 8.91 -13.51
CA TYR A 115 3.27 7.91 -12.85
C TYR A 115 2.79 8.43 -11.51
N TYR A 116 1.49 8.28 -11.25
CA TYR A 116 0.86 8.57 -9.97
C TYR A 116 0.17 7.33 -9.46
N VAL A 117 0.29 7.01 -8.18
CA VAL A 117 -0.27 5.79 -7.61
C VAL A 117 -1.19 6.09 -6.44
N GLN A 118 -2.30 5.37 -6.40
CA GLN A 118 -3.17 5.22 -5.25
C GLN A 118 -3.26 3.74 -4.91
N LEU A 119 -3.01 3.41 -3.64
CA LEU A 119 -3.10 2.05 -3.12
C LEU A 119 -3.75 2.11 -1.74
N LEU A 120 -4.91 1.48 -1.59
CA LEU A 120 -5.68 1.48 -0.35
C LEU A 120 -6.02 0.06 0.09
N GLU A 121 -5.67 -0.26 1.34
CA GLU A 121 -6.16 -1.44 2.06
C GLU A 121 -7.44 -1.07 2.81
N LYS A 122 -8.41 -1.98 2.80
CA LYS A 122 -9.50 -2.01 3.75
C LYS A 122 -9.18 -3.01 4.85
N TYR A 123 -9.11 -2.52 6.09
CA TYR A 123 -9.00 -3.34 7.27
C TYR A 123 -10.13 -2.97 8.23
N LYS A 124 -11.05 -3.91 8.49
CA LYS A 124 -12.29 -3.67 9.23
C LYS A 124 -13.05 -2.48 8.62
N ASN A 125 -13.29 -1.42 9.40
CA ASN A 125 -13.97 -0.18 8.97
C ASN A 125 -13.00 0.96 8.65
N THR A 126 -11.71 0.67 8.55
CA THR A 126 -10.66 1.65 8.28
C THR A 126 -10.05 1.43 6.91
N TYR A 127 -9.63 2.51 6.29
CA TYR A 127 -8.94 2.51 5.01
C TYR A 127 -7.58 3.17 5.19
N ARG A 128 -6.52 2.54 4.71
CA ARG A 128 -5.15 3.06 4.87
C ARG A 128 -4.30 2.70 3.68
N GLY A 129 -3.37 3.59 3.35
CA GLY A 129 -2.39 3.37 2.30
C GLY A 129 -1.90 4.68 1.72
N VAL A 130 -1.60 4.67 0.42
CA VAL A 130 -1.06 5.80 -0.33
C VAL A 130 -2.16 6.43 -1.17
N LYS A 131 -2.35 7.75 -1.05
CA LYS A 131 -3.35 8.51 -1.80
C LYS A 131 -2.69 9.26 -2.95
N LEU A 132 -3.20 9.06 -4.17
CA LEU A 132 -2.74 9.61 -5.45
C LEU A 132 -1.49 10.51 -5.40
N ILE A 133 -0.31 9.89 -5.40
CA ILE A 133 0.96 10.61 -5.30
C ILE A 133 1.87 10.25 -6.47
N GLY A 134 2.66 11.23 -6.92
CA GLY A 134 3.67 11.01 -7.95
C GLY A 134 4.76 10.06 -7.45
N THR A 135 5.10 9.06 -8.26
CA THR A 135 6.09 8.02 -7.92
C THR A 135 7.46 8.55 -7.45
N PRO A 136 8.02 9.67 -7.96
CA PRO A 136 9.28 10.19 -7.44
C PRO A 136 9.23 10.54 -5.95
N LYS A 137 8.05 10.98 -5.46
CA LYS A 137 7.86 11.33 -4.03
C LYS A 137 7.90 10.11 -3.12
N LEU A 138 7.62 8.92 -3.63
CA LEU A 138 7.70 7.68 -2.86
C LEU A 138 9.14 7.29 -2.52
N ALA A 139 10.13 7.83 -3.24
CA ALA A 139 11.54 7.59 -2.97
C ALA A 139 12.15 8.63 -2.01
N GLU A 140 11.41 9.67 -1.64
CA GLU A 140 11.91 10.73 -0.76
C GLU A 140 12.10 10.25 0.69
N ASN A 141 13.09 10.85 1.37
CA ASN A 141 13.29 10.59 2.79
C ASN A 141 12.05 11.01 3.59
N GLY A 142 11.54 10.08 4.41
CA GLY A 142 10.33 10.30 5.20
C GLY A 142 9.02 10.10 4.44
N ALA A 143 9.05 9.61 3.19
CA ALA A 143 7.85 9.35 2.38
C ALA A 143 6.76 8.55 3.12
N VAL A 144 7.17 7.58 3.94
CA VAL A 144 6.26 6.77 4.78
C VAL A 144 5.41 7.65 5.70
N ASN A 145 6.03 8.63 6.37
CA ASN A 145 5.34 9.52 7.30
C ASN A 145 4.44 10.53 6.56
N ASN A 146 4.85 10.92 5.35
CA ASN A 146 4.20 11.99 4.60
C ASN A 146 3.03 11.49 3.73
N TYR A 147 3.12 10.27 3.21
CA TYR A 147 2.22 9.79 2.16
C TYR A 147 1.40 8.55 2.53
N VAL A 148 1.77 7.84 3.61
CA VAL A 148 0.98 6.71 4.11
C VAL A 148 0.04 7.17 5.21
N SER A 149 -1.25 7.19 4.92
CA SER A 149 -2.26 7.77 5.81
C SER A 149 -3.59 7.05 5.74
N ASN A 150 -4.48 7.35 6.70
CA ASN A 150 -5.84 6.84 6.68
C ASN A 150 -6.68 7.60 5.64
N ALA A 151 -7.52 6.89 4.89
CA ALA A 151 -8.47 7.44 3.94
C ALA A 151 -9.88 7.57 4.55
N LYS A 152 -10.61 8.62 4.16
CA LYS A 152 -12.01 8.77 4.55
C LYS A 152 -12.87 7.82 3.70
N LYS A 153 -14.03 7.39 4.21
CA LYS A 153 -14.93 6.54 3.42
C LYS A 153 -15.36 7.17 2.09
N ALA A 154 -15.50 8.50 2.05
CA ALA A 154 -15.82 9.25 0.82
C ALA A 154 -14.68 9.27 -0.21
N ASP A 155 -13.45 8.95 0.21
CA ASP A 155 -12.28 8.86 -0.67
C ASP A 155 -12.19 7.50 -1.37
N VAL A 156 -12.96 6.51 -0.89
CA VAL A 156 -12.95 5.13 -1.35
C VAL A 156 -13.97 4.95 -2.46
N GLU A 157 -13.66 5.54 -3.61
CA GLU A 157 -14.51 5.54 -4.79
C GLU A 157 -13.89 4.64 -5.86
N SER A 158 -14.70 3.76 -6.45
CA SER A 158 -14.22 2.88 -7.52
C SER A 158 -14.06 3.67 -8.81
N VAL A 159 -12.92 3.48 -9.50
CA VAL A 159 -12.63 4.20 -10.75
C VAL A 159 -13.15 3.52 -12.00
N THR A 160 -13.76 2.33 -11.87
CA THR A 160 -14.22 1.51 -13.01
C THR A 160 -15.50 2.04 -13.64
N GLY A 161 -16.34 2.72 -12.87
CA GLY A 161 -17.57 3.37 -13.33
C GLY A 161 -17.43 4.89 -13.54
N LEU A 162 -16.25 5.46 -13.29
CA LEU A 162 -16.02 6.88 -13.53
C LEU A 162 -15.83 7.10 -15.02
N ASP A 163 -16.67 7.97 -15.59
CA ASP A 163 -16.37 8.53 -16.90
C ASP A 163 -15.09 9.39 -16.84
N LYS A 164 -14.61 9.75 -18.04
CA LYS A 164 -13.32 10.41 -18.25
C LYS A 164 -13.22 11.76 -17.54
N ASP A 165 -14.33 12.49 -17.44
CA ASP A 165 -14.37 13.83 -16.86
C ASP A 165 -14.53 13.77 -15.34
N ASN A 166 -15.34 12.83 -14.83
CA ASN A 166 -15.52 12.59 -13.41
C ASN A 166 -14.25 12.06 -12.73
N PHE A 167 -13.39 11.35 -13.46
CA PHE A 167 -12.08 10.93 -12.92
C PHE A 167 -11.19 12.13 -12.58
N LEU A 168 -11.15 13.18 -13.41
CA LEU A 168 -10.28 14.33 -13.16
C LEU A 168 -10.70 15.05 -11.86
N THR A 169 -12.00 15.27 -11.69
CA THR A 169 -12.56 15.83 -10.46
C THR A 169 -12.25 14.95 -9.25
N PHE A 170 -12.36 13.62 -9.40
CA PHE A 170 -11.98 12.66 -8.36
C PHE A 170 -10.49 12.77 -8.00
N ALA A 171 -9.60 12.77 -8.99
CA ALA A 171 -8.15 12.84 -8.78
C ALA A 171 -7.72 14.14 -8.08
N GLN A 172 -8.37 15.27 -8.41
CA GLN A 172 -8.11 16.56 -7.79
C GLN A 172 -8.46 16.63 -6.29
N LYS A 173 -9.34 15.75 -5.79
CA LYS A 173 -9.62 15.61 -4.34
C LYS A 173 -8.37 15.23 -3.55
N PHE A 174 -7.45 14.49 -4.17
CA PHE A 174 -6.24 13.95 -3.54
C PHE A 174 -5.00 14.76 -3.83
N ASN A 175 -4.90 15.26 -5.06
CA ASN A 175 -3.78 16.06 -5.51
C ASN A 175 -4.31 17.23 -6.33
N SER A 176 -4.44 18.39 -5.69
CA SER A 176 -4.97 19.60 -6.34
C SER A 176 -4.10 20.08 -7.51
N SER A 177 -2.82 19.70 -7.54
CA SER A 177 -1.91 19.99 -8.66
C SER A 177 -2.01 18.96 -9.79
N PHE A 178 -2.77 17.86 -9.61
CA PHE A 178 -2.98 16.87 -10.65
C PHE A 178 -3.90 17.43 -11.74
N SER A 179 -3.43 17.34 -12.98
CA SER A 179 -4.14 17.80 -14.16
C SER A 179 -3.89 16.88 -15.34
N CYS A 180 -4.90 16.69 -16.18
CA CYS A 180 -4.83 16.02 -17.46
C CYS A 180 -5.78 16.75 -18.42
N THR A 181 -5.43 16.85 -19.70
CA THR A 181 -6.31 17.40 -20.74
C THR A 181 -7.50 16.48 -21.00
N SER A 182 -7.29 15.16 -20.89
CA SER A 182 -8.35 14.15 -20.94
C SER A 182 -7.84 12.82 -20.37
N VAL A 183 -8.78 11.98 -19.94
CA VAL A 183 -8.51 10.57 -19.61
C VAL A 183 -8.93 9.72 -20.81
N ASN A 184 -7.99 9.04 -21.46
CA ASN A 184 -8.28 8.33 -22.70
C ASN A 184 -8.93 6.96 -22.46
N SER A 185 -8.46 6.25 -21.44
CA SER A 185 -8.92 4.92 -21.09
C SER A 185 -8.69 4.61 -19.62
N VAL A 186 -9.59 3.79 -19.07
CA VAL A 186 -9.48 3.16 -17.76
C VAL A 186 -9.42 1.66 -17.98
N TYR A 187 -8.29 1.04 -17.64
CA TYR A 187 -8.09 -0.40 -17.77
C TYR A 187 -8.45 -1.10 -16.45
N THR A 188 -9.37 -2.05 -16.54
CA THR A 188 -9.91 -2.80 -15.39
C THR A 188 -10.35 -4.20 -15.79
N ARG A 189 -10.49 -5.08 -14.79
CA ARG A 189 -11.02 -6.45 -14.90
C ARG A 189 -12.21 -6.61 -13.97
#